data_AF-E8ZH35-F1
#
_entry.id   AF-E8ZH35-F1
#
_cell.length_a   1.000
_cell.length_b   1.000
_cell.length_c   1.000
_cell.angle_alpha   90.00
_cell.angle_beta   90.00
_cell.angle_gamma   90.00
#
_symmetry.space_group_name_H-M   'P 1'
#
loop_
_entity.id
_entity.type
_entity.pdbx_description
1 polymer ?
#
loop_
_entity_poly.entity_id
_entity_poly.type
_entity_poly.pdbx_seq_one_letter_code
_entity_poly.pdbx_strand_id
1 'polypeptide(L)'
;MRKKLVPLGVVAFASTIAGIYALTRPNGERYKSKMPSYKKVFEHVQKWRTDAADAADAELSLRNPEDSAWWSERGKEFKEFYTGDWEDFRDKCFSEIKSAETRLGSIFGNSASVYSEAQQVTQDVISSSNFSFSSLCVYKNSSSG
;
A
#
# COMPACT_ATOMS: atom_id res chain seq x y z
N MET A 1 -1.45 -57.77 42.99
CA MET A 1 -0.66 -56.99 42.00
C MET A 1 -0.72 -55.52 42.37
N ARG A 2 0.43 -54.84 42.41
CA ARG A 2 0.65 -53.53 43.02
C ARG A 2 0.04 -52.37 42.19
N LYS A 3 -0.57 -51.39 42.88
CA LYS A 3 -0.84 -50.02 42.40
C LYS A 3 0.48 -49.30 42.08
N LYS A 4 0.43 -48.30 41.17
CA LYS A 4 1.17 -47.00 41.11
C LYS A 4 1.22 -46.51 39.64
N LEU A 5 0.55 -45.39 39.30
CA LEU A 5 1.02 -43.99 39.24
C LEU A 5 1.38 -43.57 37.80
N VAL A 6 0.72 -42.51 37.34
CA VAL A 6 0.98 -41.73 36.13
C VAL A 6 2.34 -41.02 36.25
N PRO A 7 3.02 -40.77 35.12
CA PRO A 7 3.72 -39.51 34.96
C PRO A 7 3.14 -38.72 33.77
N LEU A 8 2.78 -37.46 34.06
CA LEU A 8 2.76 -36.39 33.07
C LEU A 8 4.14 -36.36 32.38
N GLY A 9 4.15 -36.30 31.05
CA GLY A 9 5.40 -36.21 30.31
C GLY A 9 5.19 -35.93 28.83
N VAL A 10 5.19 -34.64 28.50
CA VAL A 10 5.77 -34.05 27.29
C VAL A 10 5.15 -34.45 25.95
N VAL A 11 4.35 -33.54 25.35
CA VAL A 11 4.69 -33.03 24.02
C VAL A 11 4.35 -31.55 23.95
N ALA A 12 5.37 -30.72 24.13
CA ALA A 12 5.35 -29.35 23.66
C ALA A 12 5.46 -29.38 22.12
N PHE A 13 4.40 -29.07 21.40
CA PHE A 13 4.48 -28.61 20.01
C PHE A 13 4.35 -27.09 19.99
N ALA A 14 5.28 -26.42 20.68
CA ALA A 14 5.70 -25.10 20.28
C ALA A 14 6.99 -25.29 19.48
N SER A 15 6.89 -25.26 18.14
CA SER A 15 8.05 -24.93 17.30
C SER A 15 7.61 -24.56 15.89
N THR A 16 7.70 -23.26 15.64
CA THR A 16 8.29 -22.67 14.42
C THR A 16 7.61 -22.94 13.09
N ILE A 17 6.49 -22.26 12.83
CA ILE A 17 6.23 -21.71 11.49
C ILE A 17 6.35 -20.18 11.58
N ALA A 18 7.50 -19.73 12.07
CA ALA A 18 7.95 -18.34 12.04
C ALA A 18 9.43 -18.35 11.65
N GLY A 19 9.71 -18.96 10.51
CA GLY A 19 11.04 -19.10 9.95
C GLY A 19 10.86 -19.68 8.56
N ILE A 20 11.53 -19.10 7.57
CA ILE A 20 11.41 -19.45 6.13
C ILE A 20 10.22 -18.81 5.37
N TYR A 21 9.85 -17.56 5.69
CA TYR A 21 9.36 -16.62 4.65
C TYR A 21 10.33 -15.44 4.42
N ALA A 22 11.47 -15.42 5.12
CA ALA A 22 12.39 -14.28 5.15
C ALA A 22 13.68 -14.46 4.33
N LEU A 23 13.89 -15.57 3.61
CA LEU A 23 15.22 -15.87 3.04
C LEU A 23 15.30 -16.03 1.52
N THR A 24 14.24 -15.75 0.76
CA THR A 24 14.31 -15.68 -0.71
C THR A 24 13.41 -14.59 -1.27
N ARG A 25 13.75 -13.32 -1.01
CA ARG A 25 13.27 -12.22 -1.87
C ARG A 25 14.41 -11.27 -2.21
N PRO A 26 14.89 -11.24 -3.47
CA PRO A 26 15.72 -10.14 -3.97
C PRO A 26 15.01 -8.76 -3.87
N ASN A 27 13.71 -8.73 -3.55
CA ASN A 27 12.91 -7.51 -3.45
C ASN A 27 13.13 -6.71 -2.15
N GLY A 28 13.64 -7.32 -1.06
CA GLY A 28 13.85 -6.59 0.19
C GLY A 28 14.85 -5.42 0.10
N GLU A 29 15.85 -5.51 -0.79
CA GLU A 29 16.77 -4.41 -1.09
C GLU A 29 16.17 -3.38 -2.06
N ARG A 30 15.35 -3.84 -3.03
CA ARG A 30 14.59 -2.98 -3.94
C ARG A 30 13.63 -2.05 -3.18
N TYR A 31 12.99 -2.56 -2.13
CA TYR A 31 12.18 -1.77 -1.19
C TYR A 31 12.97 -0.64 -0.53
N LYS A 32 14.14 -0.97 0.04
CA LYS A 32 14.91 -0.04 0.88
C LYS A 32 15.58 1.06 0.06
N SER A 33 16.09 0.71 -1.12
CA SER A 33 16.78 1.66 -2.01
C SER A 33 15.87 2.78 -2.52
N LYS A 34 14.58 2.51 -2.77
CA LYS A 34 13.62 3.50 -3.29
C LYS A 34 12.91 4.31 -2.21
N MET A 35 12.92 3.84 -0.95
CA MET A 35 12.23 4.50 0.16
C MET A 35 12.57 5.99 0.31
N PRO A 36 13.85 6.45 0.22
CA PRO A 36 14.16 7.87 0.29
C PRO A 36 13.47 8.70 -0.80
N SER A 37 13.32 8.14 -2.01
CA SER A 37 12.60 8.83 -3.09
C SER A 37 11.10 8.92 -2.80
N TYR A 38 10.50 7.86 -2.26
CA TYR A 38 9.08 7.86 -1.91
C TYR A 38 8.78 8.85 -0.80
N LYS A 39 9.64 8.95 0.22
CA LYS A 39 9.53 9.95 1.29
C LYS A 39 9.56 11.38 0.73
N LYS A 40 10.49 11.69 -0.17
CA LYS A 40 10.55 13.01 -0.83
C LYS A 40 9.27 13.36 -1.57
N VAL A 41 8.70 12.41 -2.31
CA VAL A 41 7.42 12.62 -3.02
C VAL A 41 6.28 12.81 -2.02
N PHE A 42 6.24 11.99 -0.96
CA PHE A 42 5.25 12.11 0.10
C PHE A 42 5.31 13.47 0.81
N GLU A 43 6.49 13.90 1.24
CA GLU A 43 6.73 15.20 1.86
C GLU A 43 6.39 16.36 0.91
N HIS A 44 6.73 16.24 -0.38
CA HIS A 44 6.36 17.23 -1.38
C HIS A 44 4.83 17.35 -1.50
N VAL A 45 4.11 16.23 -1.60
CA VAL A 45 2.64 16.23 -1.65
C VAL A 45 2.05 16.82 -0.37
N GLN A 46 2.56 16.45 0.80
CA GLN A 46 2.09 17.01 2.07
C GLN A 46 2.30 18.53 2.13
N LYS A 47 3.47 19.01 1.71
CA LYS A 47 3.78 20.44 1.66
C LYS A 47 2.86 21.15 0.66
N TRP A 48 2.74 20.64 -0.56
CA TRP A 48 1.84 21.17 -1.57
C TRP A 48 0.41 21.26 -1.05
N ARG A 49 -0.07 20.26 -0.30
CA ARG A 49 -1.41 20.29 0.31
C ARG A 49 -1.56 21.33 1.41
N THR A 50 -0.55 21.51 2.25
CA THR A 50 -0.57 22.59 3.26
C THR A 50 -0.58 23.96 2.59
N ASP A 51 0.23 24.14 1.54
CA ASP A 51 0.30 25.38 0.76
C ASP A 51 -0.99 25.62 -0.06
N ALA A 52 -1.67 24.55 -0.47
CA ALA A 52 -2.94 24.57 -1.19
C ALA A 52 -4.17 24.51 -0.26
N ALA A 53 -4.00 24.51 1.07
CA ALA A 53 -5.09 24.31 2.04
C ALA A 53 -6.12 25.47 2.06
N ASP A 54 -5.83 26.59 1.41
CA ASP A 54 -6.81 27.65 1.11
C ASP A 54 -7.84 27.22 0.04
N ALA A 55 -7.60 26.11 -0.67
CA ALA A 55 -8.55 25.51 -1.61
C ALA A 55 -9.39 24.46 -0.88
N ALA A 56 -10.69 24.74 -0.73
CA ALA A 56 -11.72 23.89 -0.12
C ALA A 56 -11.93 22.51 -0.79
N ASP A 57 -11.05 22.09 -1.70
CA ASP A 57 -11.25 20.97 -2.63
C ASP A 57 -10.36 19.74 -2.34
N ALA A 58 -9.57 19.74 -1.27
CA ALA A 58 -8.58 18.70 -1.01
C ALA A 58 -9.12 17.55 -0.14
N GLU A 59 -9.97 16.68 -0.70
CA GLU A 59 -10.57 15.54 0.01
C GLU A 59 -9.59 14.36 0.22
N LEU A 60 -8.54 14.26 -0.61
CA LEU A 60 -7.70 13.06 -0.71
C LEU A 60 -6.26 13.25 -0.24
N SER A 61 -5.76 12.23 0.45
CA SER A 61 -4.41 12.14 0.98
C SER A 61 -3.61 11.02 0.33
N LEU A 62 -2.31 11.22 0.14
CA LEU A 62 -1.38 10.15 -0.25
C LEU A 62 -1.07 9.25 0.95
N ARG A 63 -1.02 7.93 0.75
CA ARG A 63 -0.61 6.99 1.82
C ARG A 63 0.87 7.13 2.17
N ASN A 64 1.19 7.02 3.46
CA ASN A 64 2.57 6.97 3.94
C ASN A 64 3.33 5.82 3.27
N PRO A 65 4.47 6.07 2.59
CA PRO A 65 5.25 5.01 1.94
C PRO A 65 5.76 3.92 2.90
N GLU A 66 5.91 4.22 4.18
CA GLU A 66 6.41 3.28 5.22
C GLU A 66 5.33 2.40 5.84
N ASP A 67 4.05 2.63 5.51
CA ASP A 67 2.94 1.81 5.99
C ASP A 67 2.88 0.46 5.25
N SER A 68 3.89 -0.37 5.51
CA SER A 68 4.08 -1.67 4.87
C SER A 68 2.87 -2.60 5.04
N ALA A 69 2.11 -2.47 6.12
CA ALA A 69 0.90 -3.25 6.36
C ALA A 69 -0.16 -2.90 5.32
N TRP A 70 -0.47 -1.60 5.18
CA TRP A 70 -1.43 -1.13 4.19
C TRP A 70 -0.99 -1.47 2.76
N TRP A 71 0.27 -1.20 2.40
CA TRP A 71 0.75 -1.50 1.05
C TRP A 71 0.71 -2.99 0.73
N SER A 72 1.07 -3.84 1.69
CA SER A 72 1.04 -5.30 1.53
C SER A 72 -0.39 -5.83 1.43
N GLU A 73 -1.31 -5.34 2.26
CA GLU A 73 -2.73 -5.70 2.21
C GLU A 73 -3.35 -5.27 0.88
N ARG A 74 -3.22 -3.98 0.56
CA ARG A 74 -3.73 -3.39 -0.67
C ARG A 74 -3.14 -4.05 -1.92
N GLY A 75 -1.85 -4.36 -1.92
CA GLY A 75 -1.21 -5.07 -3.02
C GLY A 75 -1.62 -6.55 -3.16
N LYS A 76 -2.19 -7.18 -2.12
CA LYS A 76 -2.82 -8.51 -2.26
C LYS A 76 -4.16 -8.42 -2.98
N GLU A 77 -4.97 -7.41 -2.64
CA GLU A 77 -6.28 -7.20 -3.27
C GLU A 77 -6.13 -7.00 -4.79
N PHE A 78 -5.07 -6.33 -5.22
CA PHE A 78 -4.82 -6.07 -6.64
C PHE A 78 -4.25 -7.24 -7.42
N LYS A 79 -3.86 -8.35 -6.78
CA LYS A 79 -3.39 -9.56 -7.50
C LYS A 79 -4.46 -10.18 -8.38
N GLU A 80 -5.74 -9.86 -8.14
CA GLU A 80 -6.85 -10.32 -8.97
C GLU A 80 -6.78 -9.79 -10.41
N PHE A 81 -6.04 -8.69 -10.62
CA PHE A 81 -6.01 -8.03 -11.92
C PHE A 81 -4.65 -7.44 -12.33
N TYR A 82 -3.69 -7.40 -11.41
CA TYR A 82 -2.34 -6.88 -11.63
C TYR A 82 -1.28 -7.96 -11.32
N THR A 83 -0.31 -8.12 -12.22
CA THR A 83 0.70 -9.19 -12.13
C THR A 83 1.91 -8.84 -11.25
N GLY A 84 2.10 -7.55 -10.93
CA GLY A 84 3.19 -7.11 -10.06
C GLY A 84 2.90 -7.35 -8.57
N ASP A 85 3.93 -7.27 -7.75
CA ASP A 85 3.78 -7.35 -6.30
C ASP A 85 3.43 -5.98 -5.68
N TRP A 86 3.20 -5.95 -4.37
CA TRP A 86 2.84 -4.74 -3.66
C TRP A 86 3.96 -3.66 -3.71
N GLU A 87 5.22 -4.07 -3.87
CA GLU A 87 6.34 -3.14 -3.97
C GLU A 87 6.35 -2.45 -5.33
N ASP A 88 6.09 -3.20 -6.40
CA ASP A 88 5.95 -2.69 -7.75
C ASP A 88 4.71 -1.80 -7.89
N PHE A 89 3.59 -2.19 -7.28
CA PHE A 89 2.40 -1.34 -7.14
C PHE A 89 2.75 0.02 -6.51
N ARG A 90 3.46 0.01 -5.37
CA ARG A 90 3.86 1.25 -4.69
C ARG A 90 4.84 2.06 -5.53
N ASP A 91 5.79 1.43 -6.20
CA ASP A 91 6.74 2.09 -7.11
C ASP A 91 6.00 2.84 -8.22
N LYS A 92 5.00 2.20 -8.85
CA LYS A 92 4.13 2.85 -9.85
C LYS A 92 3.36 4.03 -9.26
N CYS A 93 2.78 3.86 -8.08
CA CYS A 93 2.07 4.94 -7.38
C CYS A 93 2.94 6.19 -7.20
N PHE A 94 4.14 6.02 -6.63
CA PHE A 94 5.04 7.15 -6.41
C PHE A 94 5.64 7.69 -7.69
N SER A 95 5.86 6.86 -8.70
CA SER A 95 6.32 7.30 -10.02
C SER A 95 5.28 8.19 -10.70
N GLU A 96 4.01 7.80 -10.70
CA GLU A 96 2.94 8.58 -11.31
C GLU A 96 2.72 9.91 -10.62
N ILE A 97 2.69 9.92 -9.28
CA ILE A 97 2.54 11.14 -8.50
C ILE A 97 3.71 12.09 -8.75
N LYS A 98 4.93 11.57 -8.80
CA LYS A 98 6.11 12.36 -9.14
C LYS A 98 6.03 12.91 -10.57
N SER A 99 5.56 12.13 -11.54
CA SER A 99 5.36 12.61 -12.90
C SER A 99 4.28 13.68 -13.00
N ALA A 100 3.32 13.68 -12.07
CA ALA A 100 2.21 14.63 -11.99
C ALA A 100 2.48 15.82 -11.05
N GLU A 101 3.72 16.13 -10.70
CA GLU A 101 4.12 17.17 -9.74
C GLU A 101 3.44 18.54 -9.97
N THR A 102 3.15 18.91 -11.22
CA THR A 102 2.48 20.17 -11.58
C THR A 102 0.96 20.06 -11.71
N ARG A 103 0.40 18.85 -11.59
CA ARG A 103 -1.02 18.51 -11.76
C ARG A 103 -1.59 17.74 -10.57
N LEU A 104 -1.00 17.90 -9.39
CA LEU A 104 -1.42 17.20 -8.17
C LEU A 104 -2.91 17.45 -7.84
N GLY A 105 -3.47 18.60 -8.19
CA GLY A 105 -4.91 18.86 -8.04
C GLY A 105 -5.83 17.86 -8.76
N SER A 106 -5.39 17.28 -9.88
CA SER A 106 -6.17 16.23 -10.59
C SER A 106 -6.17 14.87 -9.88
N ILE A 107 -5.19 14.63 -9.00
CA ILE A 107 -5.04 13.39 -8.22
C ILE A 107 -5.68 13.54 -6.84
N PHE A 108 -5.61 14.74 -6.25
CA PHE A 108 -6.01 14.98 -4.87
C PHE A 108 -7.27 15.83 -4.68
N GLY A 109 -7.91 16.26 -5.78
CA GLY A 109 -9.10 17.12 -5.76
C GLY A 109 -10.42 16.37 -5.94
N ASN A 110 -11.54 17.11 -5.94
CA ASN A 110 -12.91 16.57 -6.03
C ASN A 110 -13.22 15.76 -7.30
N SER A 111 -12.48 15.98 -8.39
CA SER A 111 -12.63 15.23 -9.65
C SER A 111 -11.74 13.99 -9.73
N ALA A 112 -10.97 13.70 -8.69
CA ALA A 112 -10.07 12.55 -8.68
C ALA A 112 -10.87 11.25 -8.62
N SER A 113 -10.45 10.29 -9.44
CA SER A 113 -10.97 8.93 -9.36
C SER A 113 -10.37 8.25 -8.14
N VAL A 114 -11.20 7.68 -7.27
CA VAL A 114 -10.76 6.97 -6.07
C VAL A 114 -11.46 5.64 -6.05
N TYR A 115 -10.67 4.59 -5.85
CA TYR A 115 -11.18 3.25 -5.66
C TYR A 115 -11.03 2.88 -4.19
N SER A 116 -12.17 2.69 -3.52
CA SER A 116 -12.17 2.25 -2.12
C SER A 116 -11.73 0.80 -2.00
N GLU A 117 -11.99 0.00 -3.05
CA GLU A 117 -11.79 -1.45 -3.09
C GLU A 117 -11.23 -1.88 -4.45
N ALA A 118 -10.39 -2.92 -4.44
CA ALA A 118 -9.83 -3.50 -5.64
C ALA A 118 -10.87 -3.98 -6.66
N GLN A 119 -12.02 -4.48 -6.19
CA GLN A 119 -13.09 -5.00 -7.04
C GLN A 119 -13.69 -3.95 -7.98
N GLN A 120 -13.50 -2.66 -7.68
CA GLN A 120 -13.95 -1.56 -8.52
C GLN A 120 -13.04 -1.35 -9.74
N VAL A 121 -11.85 -1.95 -9.74
CA VAL A 121 -10.87 -1.89 -10.83
C VAL A 121 -11.05 -3.11 -11.72
N THR A 122 -11.89 -2.98 -12.75
CA THR A 122 -12.15 -4.08 -13.69
C THR A 122 -11.04 -4.21 -14.74
N GLN A 123 -10.97 -5.36 -15.42
CA GLN A 123 -10.04 -5.54 -16.55
C GLN A 123 -10.24 -4.52 -17.67
N ASP A 124 -11.47 -4.08 -17.91
CA ASP A 124 -11.76 -3.02 -18.88
C ASP A 124 -11.18 -1.67 -18.45
N VAL A 125 -11.21 -1.36 -17.14
CA VAL A 125 -10.59 -0.15 -16.58
C VAL A 125 -9.08 -0.22 -16.75
N ILE A 126 -8.44 -1.33 -16.41
CA ILE A 126 -6.97 -1.51 -16.50
C ILE A 126 -6.49 -1.49 -17.94
N SER A 127 -7.26 -2.11 -18.84
CA SER A 127 -6.95 -2.14 -20.27
C SER A 127 -7.22 -0.81 -20.96
N SER A 128 -7.92 0.12 -20.30
CA SER A 128 -8.05 1.48 -20.76
C SER A 128 -6.72 2.23 -20.56
N SER A 129 -6.33 3.03 -21.55
CA SER A 129 -5.17 3.91 -21.47
C SER A 129 -5.26 4.98 -20.36
N ASN A 130 -6.39 5.07 -19.66
CA ASN A 130 -6.72 6.10 -18.68
C ASN A 130 -6.60 5.60 -17.23
N PHE A 131 -6.23 4.34 -17.01
CA PHE A 131 -6.00 3.85 -15.66
C PHE A 131 -4.72 4.47 -15.06
N SER A 132 -4.85 5.00 -13.85
CA SER A 132 -3.74 5.58 -13.09
C SER A 132 -3.61 4.87 -11.75
N PHE A 133 -2.43 4.32 -11.47
CA PHE A 133 -2.12 3.72 -10.17
C PHE A 133 -2.19 4.74 -9.03
N SER A 134 -2.01 6.04 -9.30
CA SER A 134 -2.15 7.09 -8.28
C SER A 134 -3.53 7.10 -7.62
N SER A 135 -4.60 6.75 -8.35
CA SER A 135 -5.96 6.63 -7.80
C SER A 135 -6.13 5.54 -6.74
N LEU A 136 -5.20 4.58 -6.70
CA LEU A 136 -5.24 3.43 -5.80
C LEU A 136 -4.44 3.62 -4.52
N CYS A 137 -3.56 4.63 -4.48
CA CYS A 137 -2.72 4.94 -3.31
C CYS A 137 -3.15 6.19 -2.53
N VAL A 138 -4.26 6.78 -2.94
CA VAL A 138 -4.89 7.89 -2.23
C VAL A 138 -6.07 7.41 -1.40
N TYR A 139 -6.37 8.13 -0.33
CA TYR A 139 -7.49 7.85 0.54
C TYR A 139 -8.22 9.13 0.90
N LYS A 140 -9.54 9.06 1.04
CA LYS A 140 -10.32 10.14 1.64
C LYS A 140 -9.96 10.22 3.10
N ASN A 141 -9.47 11.39 3.53
CA ASN A 141 -9.39 11.64 4.96
C ASN A 141 -10.83 11.78 5.42
N SER A 142 -11.37 10.79 6.13
CA SER A 142 -12.73 10.85 6.68
C SER A 142 -12.75 11.86 7.82
N SER A 143 -12.68 13.14 7.47
CA SER A 143 -13.10 14.27 8.30
C SER A 143 -14.56 14.53 7.95
N SER A 144 -15.43 13.59 8.36
CA SER A 144 -16.89 13.75 8.22
C SER A 144 -17.53 13.04 9.40
N GLY A 145 -17.85 13.83 10.42
CA GLY A 145 -18.44 13.43 11.70
C GLY A 145 -18.09 14.44 12.77
#